data_AF-A0A2W5RZ24-F1
#
_entry.id   AF-A0A2W5RZ24-F1
#
_cell.length_a   1.000
_cell.length_b   1.000
_cell.length_c   1.000
_cell.angle_alpha   90.00
_cell.angle_beta   90.00
_cell.angle_gamma   90.00
#
_symmetry.space_group_name_H-M   'P 1'
#
loop_
_entity.id
_entity.type
_entity.pdbx_description
1 polymer ?
#
loop_
_entity_poly.entity_id
_entity_poly.type
_entity_poly.pdbx_seq_one_letter_code
_entity_poly.pdbx_strand_id
1 'polypeptide(L)' 'PRLAAHWKKHYAGWTAWVLTPDMKLPQHMRLKESRRVPMWNGPIECRLFRFDMVAGSARARPAG' A
#
# COMPACT_ATOMS: atom_id res chain seq x y z
N PRO A 1 -3.29 -7.45 -9.87
CA PRO A 1 -1.83 -7.47 -9.60
C PRO A 1 -1.44 -8.60 -8.65
N ARG A 2 -0.45 -9.41 -9.05
CA ARG A 2 0.01 -10.60 -8.32
C ARG A 2 0.58 -10.26 -6.94
N LEU A 3 1.34 -9.17 -6.82
CA LEU A 3 1.97 -8.74 -5.56
C LEU A 3 0.94 -8.47 -4.46
N ALA A 4 -0.09 -7.67 -4.74
CA ALA A 4 -1.11 -7.32 -3.76
C ALA A 4 -1.91 -8.56 -3.30
N ALA A 5 -2.19 -9.50 -4.21
CA ALA A 5 -2.88 -10.75 -3.87
C ALA A 5 -2.01 -11.63 -2.96
N HIS A 6 -0.71 -11.77 -3.29
CA HIS A 6 0.26 -12.49 -2.47
C HIS A 6 0.34 -11.89 -1.06
N TRP A 7 0.45 -10.56 -0.95
CA TRP A 7 0.55 -9.91 0.35
C TRP A 7 -0.70 -10.06 1.21
N LYS A 8 -1.89 -9.90 0.62
CA LYS A 8 -3.17 -10.10 1.33
C LYS A 8 -3.31 -11.52 1.88
N LYS A 9 -2.76 -12.53 1.19
CA LYS A 9 -2.84 -13.94 1.61
C LYS A 9 -1.81 -14.30 2.68
N HIS A 10 -0.62 -13.72 2.63
CA HIS A 10 0.53 -14.24 3.38
C HIS A 10 1.09 -13.30 4.46
N TYR A 11 0.80 -12.00 4.42
CA TYR A 11 1.46 -11.01 5.27
C TYR A 11 0.47 -10.16 6.08
N ALA A 12 -0.65 -10.73 6.52
CA ALA A 12 -1.51 -10.06 7.49
C ALA A 12 -0.72 -9.74 8.78
N GLY A 13 -0.94 -8.55 9.34
CA GLY A 13 -0.21 -8.00 10.50
C GLY A 13 1.07 -7.23 10.13
N TRP A 14 1.52 -7.28 8.87
CA TRP A 14 2.75 -6.60 8.46
C TRP A 14 2.51 -5.14 8.08
N THR A 15 3.59 -4.35 8.16
CA THR A 15 3.67 -3.04 7.51
C THR A 15 4.55 -3.17 6.27
N ALA A 16 3.99 -2.92 5.09
CA ALA A 16 4.74 -2.91 3.85
C ALA A 16 5.09 -1.48 3.43
N TRP A 17 6.34 -1.25 3.04
CA TRP A 17 6.81 0.03 2.51
C TRP A 17 7.27 -0.13 1.06
N VAL A 18 6.86 0.77 0.18
CA VAL A 18 7.23 0.74 -1.24
C VAL A 18 7.69 2.12 -1.70
N LEU A 19 8.92 2.21 -2.17
CA LEU A 19 9.46 3.37 -2.88
C LEU A 19 9.16 3.23 -4.37
N THR A 20 8.46 4.19 -4.96
CA THR A 20 8.11 4.15 -6.39
C THR A 20 7.95 5.55 -6.99
N PRO A 21 8.27 5.74 -8.28
CA PRO A 21 7.83 6.92 -9.04
C PRO A 21 6.38 6.82 -9.54
N ASP A 22 5.74 5.64 -9.48
CA ASP A 22 4.35 5.45 -9.91
C ASP A 22 3.35 5.92 -8.85
N MET A 23 2.75 7.10 -9.09
CA MET A 23 1.73 7.70 -8.22
C MET A 23 0.40 6.92 -8.20
N LYS A 24 0.17 6.05 -9.19
CA LYS A 24 -1.05 5.21 -9.29
C LYS A 24 -0.87 3.84 -8.63
N LEU A 25 0.30 3.55 -8.07
CA LEU A 25 0.58 2.25 -7.44
C LEU A 25 -0.50 1.81 -6.42
N PRO A 26 -0.97 2.66 -5.47
CA PRO A 26 -2.01 2.25 -4.53
C PRO A 26 -3.31 1.78 -5.23
N GLN A 27 -3.69 2.47 -6.31
CA GLN A 27 -4.87 2.15 -7.12
C GLN A 27 -4.68 0.80 -7.83
N HIS A 28 -3.52 0.59 -8.44
CA HIS A 28 -3.16 -0.69 -9.05
C HIS A 28 -3.24 -1.82 -8.02
N MET A 29 -2.65 -1.63 -6.83
CA MET A 29 -2.63 -2.62 -5.77
C MET A 29 -4.00 -2.87 -5.12
N ARG A 30 -4.95 -1.94 -5.27
CA ARG A 30 -6.23 -1.94 -4.54
C ARG A 30 -5.97 -2.09 -3.04
N LEU A 31 -5.03 -1.31 -2.55
CA LEU A 31 -4.66 -1.15 -1.15
C LEU A 31 -4.68 0.35 -0.85
N LYS A 32 -5.28 0.74 0.27
CA LYS A 32 -5.23 2.12 0.75
C LYS A 32 -3.93 2.32 1.50
N GLU A 33 -3.15 3.29 1.10
CA GLU A 33 -1.95 3.68 1.81
C GLU A 33 -2.29 4.28 3.18
N SER A 34 -1.55 3.88 4.21
CA SER A 34 -1.62 4.46 5.55
C SER A 34 -0.71 5.68 5.69
N ARG A 35 0.30 5.82 4.81
CA ARG A 35 1.18 6.98 4.72
C ARG A 35 1.71 7.15 3.30
N ARG A 36 1.92 8.41 2.90
CA ARG A 36 2.58 8.81 1.66
C ARG A 36 3.63 9.87 1.96
N VAL A 37 4.90 9.58 1.71
CA VAL A 37 6.01 10.53 1.94
C VAL A 37 6.62 10.96 0.61
N PRO A 38 6.59 12.27 0.28
CA PRO A 38 7.30 12.82 -0.87
C PRO A 38 8.81 12.80 -0.67
N MET A 39 9.56 12.34 -1.68
CA MET A 39 11.02 12.36 -1.68
C MET A 39 11.61 12.28 -3.09
N TRP A 40 12.93 12.42 -3.15
CA TRP A 40 13.73 12.28 -4.35
C TRP A 40 14.65 11.06 -4.22
N ASN A 41 14.58 10.14 -5.17
CA ASN A 41 15.53 9.04 -5.32
C ASN A 41 16.58 9.45 -6.36
N GLY A 42 17.57 10.21 -5.91
CA GLY A 42 18.44 10.96 -6.83
C GLY A 42 17.63 11.99 -7.62
N PRO A 43 17.74 12.07 -8.96
CA PRO A 43 16.98 13.03 -9.76
C PRO A 43 15.52 12.60 -10.04
N ILE A 44 15.06 11.47 -9.47
CA ILE A 44 13.72 10.92 -9.73
C ILE A 44 12.78 11.29 -8.59
N GLU A 45 11.66 11.94 -8.93
CA GLU A 45 10.61 12.18 -7.95
C GLU A 45 9.88 10.87 -7.62
N CYS A 46 9.91 10.50 -6.35
CA CYS A 46 9.29 9.27 -5.86
C CYS A 46 8.38 9.55 -4.67
N ARG A 47 7.53 8.58 -4.33
CA ARG A 47 6.86 8.50 -3.04
C ARG A 47 7.22 7.20 -2.35
N LEU A 48 7.39 7.29 -1.03
CA LEU A 48 7.44 6.14 -0.16
C LEU A 48 6.04 5.92 0.42
N PHE A 49 5.35 4.90 -0.06
CA PHE A 49 4.03 4.49 0.42
C PHE A 49 4.16 3.47 1.55
N ARG A 50 3.33 3.62 2.58
CA ARG A 50 3.13 2.62 3.62
C ARG A 50 1.77 1.97 3.44
N PHE A 51 1.71 0.65 3.55
CA PHE A 51 0.48 -0.13 3.57
C PHE A 51 0.42 -0.97 4.83
N ASP A 52 -0.73 -0.93 5.50
CA ASP A 52 -0.99 -1.73 6.70
C ASP A 52 -1.75 -2.97 6.24
N MET A 53 -1.07 -4.12 6.30
CA MET A 53 -1.63 -5.37 5.80
C MET A 53 -2.50 -5.98 6.88
N VAL A 54 -3.82 -5.92 6.70
CA VAL A 54 -4.78 -6.45 7.68
C VAL A 54 -5.28 -7.84 7.28
N ALA A 55 -5.59 -8.67 8.28
CA ALA A 55 -6.35 -9.88 8.05
C ALA A 55 -7.79 -9.51 7.65
N GLY A 56 -8.35 -10.18 6.64
CA GLY A 56 -9.71 -9.92 6.19
C GLY A 56 -9.88 -8.62 5.40
N SER A 57 -10.89 -7.83 5.73
CA SER A 57 -11.29 -6.62 5.00
C SER A 57 -11.00 -5.36 5.81
N ALA A 58 -10.32 -4.37 5.20
CA ALA A 58 -10.12 -3.04 5.77
C ALA A 58 -11.36 -2.12 5.67
N ARG A 59 -12.48 -2.62 5.14
CA ARG A 59 -13.73 -1.83 5.07
C ARG A 59 -14.35 -1.80 6.46
N ALA A 60 -14.58 -0.61 7.00
CA ALA A 60 -15.43 -0.45 8.17
C ALA A 60 -16.81 -1.07 7.86
N ARG A 61 -17.28 -1.97 8.72
CA ARG A 61 -18.68 -2.44 8.64
C ARG A 61 -19.56 -1.23 8.94
N PRO A 62 -20.61 -0.93 8.16
CA PRO A 62 -21.54 0.12 8.51
C PRO A 62 -22.07 -0.17 9.93
N ALA A 63 -22.11 0.85 10.78
CA ALA A 63 -22.86 0.75 12.02
C ALA A 63 -24.34 0.58 11.61
N GLY A 64 -24.91 -0.58 11.97
CA GLY A 64 -26.33 -0.84 11.81
C GLY A 64 -27.16 -0.08 12.83
#